data_AF-A0A3A4VC17-F1
#
_entry.id   AF-A0A3A4VC17-F1
#
_cell.length_a   1.000
_cell.length_b   1.000
_cell.length_c   1.000
_cell.angle_alpha   90.00
_cell.angle_beta   90.00
_cell.angle_gamma   90.00
#
_symmetry.space_group_name_H-M   'P 1'
#
loop_
_entity.id
_entity.type
_entity.pdbx_description
1 polymer ?
#
loop_
_entity_poly.entity_id
_entity_poly.type
_entity_poly.pdbx_seq_one_letter_code
_entity_poly.pdbx_strand_id
1 'polypeptide(L)' 'MTRLPILSGREIIKALLKIGYMEVRQRGSHIRLVCNNKRPITVPNGFVE' A
#
# COMPACT_ATOMS: atom_id res chain seq x y z
N MET A 1 -28.09 -1.57 -3.93
CA MET A 1 -26.90 -0.86 -3.42
C MET A 1 -25.66 -1.50 -4.02
N THR A 2 -24.87 -0.75 -4.78
CA THR A 2 -23.61 -1.24 -5.35
C THR A 2 -22.56 -1.24 -4.24
N ARG A 3 -22.01 -2.41 -3.88
CA ARG A 3 -20.92 -2.48 -2.92
C ARG A 3 -19.65 -1.97 -3.58
N LEU A 4 -18.94 -1.07 -2.91
CA LEU A 4 -17.60 -0.67 -3.33
C LEU A 4 -16.68 -1.91 -3.35
N PRO A 5 -15.74 -1.98 -4.30
CA PRO A 5 -14.79 -3.08 -4.34
C PRO A 5 -13.94 -3.08 -3.08
N ILE A 6 -13.78 -4.27 -2.50
CA ILE A 6 -12.82 -4.49 -1.41
C ILE A 6 -11.48 -4.78 -2.06
N LEU A 7 -10.48 -3.95 -1.77
CA LEU A 7 -9.12 -4.09 -2.28
C LEU A 7 -8.21 -4.72 -1.23
N SER A 8 -7.36 -5.65 -1.65
CA SER A 8 -6.28 -6.17 -0.82
C SER A 8 -5.14 -5.16 -0.66
N GLY A 9 -4.35 -5.29 0.42
CA GLY A 9 -3.16 -4.47 0.64
C GLY A 9 -2.17 -4.54 -0.54
N ARG A 10 -2.01 -5.73 -1.13
CA ARG A 10 -1.15 -5.97 -2.31
C ARG A 10 -1.62 -5.18 -3.54
N GLU A 11 -2.93 -5.10 -3.77
CA GLU A 11 -3.48 -4.33 -4.88
C GLU A 11 -3.24 -2.83 -4.69
N ILE A 12 -3.44 -2.34 -3.46
CA ILE A 12 -3.17 -0.93 -3.12
C ILE A 12 -1.69 -0.61 -3.32
N ILE A 13 -0.77 -1.44 -2.81
CA ILE A 13 0.68 -1.24 -2.97
C ILE A 13 1.06 -1.17 -4.45
N LYS A 14 0.61 -2.15 -5.26
CA LYS A 14 0.86 -2.16 -6.72
C LYS A 14 0.36 -0.89 -7.40
N ALA A 15 -0.82 -0.38 -7.02
CA ALA A 15 -1.35 0.86 -7.58
C ALA A 15 -0.51 2.08 -7.16
N LEU A 16 -0.08 2.15 -5.90
CA LEU A 16 0.76 3.22 -5.38
C LEU A 16 2.13 3.24 -6.08
N LEU A 17 2.76 2.08 -6.28
CA LEU A 17 4.03 1.96 -7.01
C LEU A 17 3.94 2.55 -8.42
N LYS A 18 2.84 2.26 -9.14
CA LYS A 18 2.61 2.80 -10.50
C LYS A 18 2.51 4.32 -10.56
N ILE A 19 2.08 4.98 -9.47
CA ILE A 19 1.92 6.44 -9.43
C ILE A 19 3.10 7.16 -8.73
N GLY A 20 4.24 6.48 -8.64
CA GLY A 20 5.51 7.05 -8.21
C GLY A 20 5.78 6.93 -6.71
N TYR A 21 5.05 6.08 -5.97
CA TYR A 21 5.49 5.68 -4.63
C TYR A 21 6.56 4.59 -4.70
N MET A 22 7.38 4.50 -3.66
CA MET A 22 8.39 3.47 -3.47
C MET A 22 8.32 2.93 -2.05
N GLU A 23 8.49 1.63 -1.88
CA GLU A 23 8.59 0.99 -0.56
C GLU A 23 9.94 1.36 0.08
N VAL A 24 9.91 1.81 1.34
CA VAL A 24 11.13 2.23 2.07
C VAL A 24 11.37 1.44 3.36
N ARG A 25 10.34 0.82 3.92
CA ARG A 25 10.44 0.03 5.15
C ARG A 25 9.25 -0.91 5.28
N GLN A 26 9.50 -2.08 5.86
CA GLN A 26 8.45 -2.96 6.37
C GLN A 26 8.67 -3.26 7.86
N ARG A 27 7.60 -3.25 8.65
CA ARG A 27 7.59 -3.74 10.04
C ARG A 27 6.36 -4.64 10.23
N GLY A 28 6.60 -5.95 10.37
CA GLY A 28 5.51 -6.93 10.32
C GLY A 28 4.76 -6.81 9.01
N SER A 29 3.43 -6.76 9.07
CA SER A 29 2.57 -6.60 7.89
C SER A 29 2.49 -5.18 7.32
N HIS A 30 3.07 -4.17 7.99
CA HIS A 30 2.92 -2.77 7.56
C HIS A 30 4.09 -2.34 6.68
N ILE A 31 3.77 -1.92 5.46
CA ILE A 31 4.72 -1.44 4.45
C ILE A 31 4.60 0.09 4.35
N ARG A 32 5.71 0.79 4.53
CA ARG A 32 5.83 2.24 4.40
C ARG A 32 6.26 2.58 2.98
N LEU A 33 5.49 3.43 2.32
CA LEU A 33 5.74 3.96 0.99
C LEU A 33 5.98 5.47 1.03
N VAL A 34 6.91 5.97 0.21
CA VAL A 34 7.19 7.41 0.04
C VAL A 34 7.12 7.80 -1.43
N CYS A 35 6.87 9.08 -1.71
CA CYS A 35 6.87 9.66 -3.05
C CYS A 35 7.39 11.10 -2.94
N ASN A 36 8.16 11.58 -3.91
CA ASN A 36 8.83 12.89 -3.82
C ASN A 36 7.86 14.06 -3.62
N ASN A 37 6.66 13.99 -4.19
CA ASN A 37 5.69 15.10 -4.20
C ASN A 37 4.41 14.79 -3.40
N LYS A 38 4.38 13.68 -2.64
CA LYS A 38 3.19 13.24 -1.89
C LYS A 38 3.57 12.78 -0.50
N ARG A 39 2.62 12.83 0.44
CA ARG A 39 2.85 12.39 1.81
C ARG A 39 3.15 10.88 1.86
N PRO A 40 4.03 10.42 2.76
CA PRO A 40 4.25 8.99 2.97
C PRO A 40 2.96 8.27 3.38
N ILE A 41 2.78 7.03 2.91
CA ILE A 41 1.62 6.18 3.18
C ILE A 41 2.09 4.87 3.83
N THR A 42 1.35 4.35 4.78
CA THR A 42 1.57 2.99 5.32
C THR A 42 0.41 2.10 4.90
N VAL A 43 0.69 0.95 4.29
CA VAL A 43 -0.32 -0.04 3.88
C VAL A 43 -0.07 -1.37 4.60
N PRO A 44 -1.07 -1.95 5.27
CA PRO A 44 -0.99 -3.31 5.79
C PRO A 44 -1.15 -4.34 4.65
N ASN A 45 -0.25 -5.31 4.56
CA ASN A 45 -0.24 -6.36 3.54
C ASN A 45 -0.50 -7.76 4.14
N GLY A 46 -1.26 -7.83 5.24
CA GLY A 46 -1.56 -9.07 5.96
C GLY A 46 -0.33 -9.76 6.54
N PHE A 47 -0.55 -10.73 7.44
CA PHE A 47 0.41 -11.80 7.68
C PHE A 47 -0.11 -12.99 6.89
N VAL A 48 0.68 -13.54 5.98
CA VAL A 48 0.44 -14.89 5.50
C VAL A 48 1.13 -15.78 6.54
N GLU A 49 0.35 -16.42 7.40
CA GLU A 49 0.79 -17.67 8.04
C GLU A 49 0.91 -18.76 6.97
#